data_AF-A0A949AJP0-F1
#
_entry.id   AF-A0A949AJP0-F1
#
_cell.length_a   1.000
_cell.length_b   1.000
_cell.length_c   1.000
_cell.angle_alpha   90.00
_cell.angle_beta   90.00
_cell.angle_gamma   90.00
#
_symmetry.space_group_name_H-M   'P 1'
#
loop_
_entity.id
_entity.type
_entity.pdbx_description
1 polymer ?
#
loop_
_entity_poly.entity_id
_entity_poly.type
_entity_poly.pdbx_seq_one_letter_code
_entity_poly.pdbx_strand_id
1 'polypeptide(L)'
;MAKEFEKDFPWSLSKTKTEGLNKEFNLSQLSKRHQYFKAKVGKEIEGLKQYLDKNTFIAYWLGKKNSGKGTYSKLMLEIFGKDRINHVSVGDVVREACEKLKDPKQREEIVDYLKKNYRGYISVDEAVESILNRDTKSLLPTEFILTLVKREIDKMPKKSLFIDGFPRNMDQVSYSLYFRDLINYREDPDVFIGIDIPEQVIDQRMKSRVVCPKCHTPRSLKLLPTQEVGYDPEKKEFYLMCDDPDCDKARMTAKEGDNLGIESIRERLELDEKLINKIFSLHGVPKVLLRNALPVSEAEKLVDKYEITPEYDYELIEENKVQTKEKPWTVKDDQGREIYSLLAPPVVVSLIKQLYNIFVEKN
;
A
#
# COMPACT_ATOMS: atom_id res chain seq x y z
N MET A 1 17.98 14.84 3.92
CA MET A 1 17.87 15.32 5.32
C MET A 1 17.15 14.24 6.12
N ALA A 2 17.60 13.88 7.31
CA ALA A 2 16.81 13.03 8.20
C ALA A 2 15.48 13.73 8.49
N LYS A 3 14.34 13.05 8.34
CA LYS A 3 13.05 13.72 8.51
C LYS A 3 12.86 14.03 9.99
N GLU A 4 12.51 15.28 10.32
CA GLU A 4 12.48 15.79 11.70
C GLU A 4 11.61 14.92 12.63
N PHE A 5 10.52 14.35 12.11
CA PHE A 5 9.59 13.53 12.88
C PHE A 5 10.09 12.10 13.17
N GLU A 6 11.13 11.59 12.50
CA GLU A 6 11.57 10.19 12.69
C GLU A 6 11.96 9.87 14.14
N LYS A 7 12.48 10.88 14.86
CA LYS A 7 12.86 10.76 16.28
C LYS A 7 11.65 10.63 17.20
N ASP A 8 10.48 11.11 16.76
CA ASP A 8 9.24 11.11 17.53
C ASP A 8 8.45 9.79 17.39
N PHE A 9 8.87 8.89 16.48
CA PHE A 9 8.24 7.59 16.24
C PHE A 9 9.20 6.42 16.51
N PRO A 10 9.51 6.13 17.79
CA PRO A 10 10.42 5.04 18.16
C PRO A 10 9.89 3.65 17.75
N TRP A 11 8.59 3.52 17.51
CA TRP A 11 7.93 2.28 17.06
C TRP A 11 7.98 2.06 15.53
N SER A 12 8.54 3.01 14.77
CA SER A 12 8.60 2.92 13.31
C SER A 12 9.34 1.68 12.81
N LEU A 13 10.34 1.23 13.58
CA LEU A 13 11.03 -0.05 13.46
C LEU A 13 10.68 -0.93 14.67
N SER A 14 9.49 -1.52 14.66
CA SER A 14 9.07 -2.43 15.72
C SER A 14 9.88 -3.72 15.67
N LYS A 15 10.43 -4.15 16.82
CA LYS A 15 11.02 -5.49 16.99
C LYS A 15 9.95 -6.55 16.65
N THR A 16 10.17 -7.29 15.58
CA THR A 16 9.35 -8.44 15.17
C THR A 16 9.91 -9.73 15.74
N LYS A 17 11.20 -9.79 16.07
CA LYS A 17 11.84 -10.94 16.71
C LYS A 17 11.22 -11.22 18.08
N THR A 18 10.80 -12.45 18.31
CA THR A 18 10.10 -12.89 19.54
C THR A 18 11.00 -13.88 20.28
N GLU A 19 11.24 -13.64 21.57
CA GLU A 19 12.06 -14.54 22.39
C GLU A 19 11.43 -15.94 22.48
N GLY A 20 12.25 -16.97 22.32
CA GLY A 20 11.81 -18.37 22.31
C GLY A 20 11.16 -18.85 21.01
N LEU A 21 10.95 -17.97 20.01
CA LEU A 21 10.39 -18.37 18.71
C LEU A 21 11.50 -18.69 17.71
N ASN A 22 11.89 -19.97 17.63
CA ASN A 22 12.94 -20.45 16.71
C ASN A 22 12.39 -21.01 15.38
N LYS A 23 11.12 -20.73 15.05
CA LYS A 23 10.45 -21.25 13.87
C LYS A 23 10.55 -20.26 12.72
N GLU A 24 10.95 -20.75 11.54
CA GLU A 24 10.90 -19.98 10.30
C GLU A 24 9.54 -20.12 9.61
N PHE A 25 9.09 -19.03 8.96
CA PHE A 25 7.81 -18.99 8.27
C PHE A 25 8.03 -18.58 6.81
N ASN A 26 7.48 -19.37 5.88
CA ASN A 26 7.44 -18.97 4.47
C ASN A 26 6.34 -17.91 4.29
N LEU A 27 6.75 -16.64 4.23
CA LEU A 27 5.84 -15.49 4.14
C LEU A 27 5.14 -15.35 2.77
N SER A 28 5.53 -16.13 1.76
CA SER A 28 4.80 -16.17 0.48
C SER A 28 3.51 -17.00 0.56
N GLN A 29 3.43 -17.96 1.50
CA GLN A 29 2.28 -18.86 1.65
C GLN A 29 1.27 -18.33 2.67
N LEU A 30 0.00 -18.26 2.27
CA LEU A 30 -1.09 -17.74 3.10
C LEU A 30 -1.21 -18.47 4.46
N SER A 31 -1.25 -19.81 4.46
CA SER A 31 -1.38 -20.59 5.70
C SER A 31 -0.22 -20.36 6.67
N LYS A 32 1.01 -20.18 6.15
CA LYS A 32 2.21 -19.91 6.94
C LYS A 32 2.25 -18.46 7.42
N ARG A 33 1.77 -17.50 6.63
CA ARG A 33 1.58 -16.10 7.07
C ARG A 33 0.60 -15.98 8.22
N HIS A 34 -0.53 -16.69 8.19
CA HIS A 34 -1.45 -16.70 9.33
C HIS A 34 -0.79 -17.22 10.61
N GLN A 35 0.02 -18.30 10.52
CA GLN A 35 0.78 -18.81 11.65
C GLN A 35 1.82 -17.79 12.14
N TYR A 36 2.49 -17.10 11.23
CA TYR A 36 3.44 -16.04 11.51
C TYR A 36 2.78 -14.90 12.31
N PHE A 37 1.68 -14.32 11.80
CA PHE A 37 0.98 -13.23 12.48
C PHE A 37 0.46 -13.65 13.86
N LYS A 38 -0.09 -14.87 13.98
CA LYS A 38 -0.51 -15.42 15.28
C LYS A 38 0.65 -15.55 16.26
N ALA A 39 1.81 -15.98 15.80
CA ALA A 39 3.00 -16.14 16.64
C ALA A 39 3.62 -14.79 17.05
N LYS A 40 3.59 -13.79 16.17
CA LYS A 40 4.26 -12.49 16.39
C LYS A 40 3.40 -11.46 17.12
N VAL A 41 2.12 -11.38 16.79
CA VAL A 41 1.18 -10.34 17.24
C VAL A 41 -0.23 -10.90 17.49
N GLY A 42 -0.33 -12.16 17.90
CA GLY A 42 -1.62 -12.82 18.10
C GLY A 42 -2.48 -12.13 19.17
N LYS A 43 -1.86 -11.62 20.24
CA LYS A 43 -2.56 -10.89 21.32
C LYS A 43 -3.13 -9.57 20.81
N GLU A 44 -2.34 -8.82 20.07
CA GLU A 44 -2.70 -7.52 19.51
C GLU A 44 -3.79 -7.66 18.44
N ILE A 45 -3.71 -8.70 17.60
CA ILE A 45 -4.77 -9.04 16.63
C ILE A 45 -6.09 -9.33 17.36
N GLU A 46 -6.06 -10.12 18.43
CA GLU A 46 -7.27 -10.47 19.17
C GLU A 46 -7.89 -9.24 19.85
N GLY A 47 -7.08 -8.41 20.51
CA GLY A 47 -7.58 -7.18 21.12
C GLY A 47 -8.14 -6.18 20.09
N LEU A 48 -7.50 -6.05 18.92
CA LEU A 48 -8.04 -5.24 17.83
C LEU A 48 -9.34 -5.82 17.26
N LYS A 49 -9.49 -7.15 17.18
CA LYS A 49 -10.77 -7.76 16.78
C LYS A 49 -11.88 -7.41 17.77
N GLN A 50 -11.62 -7.52 19.06
CA GLN A 50 -12.59 -7.15 20.11
C GLN A 50 -12.96 -5.66 20.07
N TYR A 51 -11.99 -4.79 19.78
CA TYR A 51 -12.26 -3.38 19.54
C TYR A 51 -13.17 -3.18 18.31
N LEU A 52 -12.84 -3.83 17.19
CA LEU A 52 -13.55 -3.72 15.91
C LEU A 52 -14.96 -4.32 15.93
N ASP A 53 -15.26 -5.21 16.86
CA ASP A 53 -16.61 -5.76 17.05
C ASP A 53 -17.58 -4.72 17.64
N LYS A 54 -17.06 -3.64 18.26
CA LYS A 54 -17.86 -2.59 18.93
C LYS A 54 -17.61 -1.18 18.39
N ASN A 55 -16.45 -0.95 17.81
CA ASN A 55 -15.98 0.37 17.40
C ASN A 55 -15.43 0.32 15.97
N THR A 56 -15.37 1.50 15.34
CA THR A 56 -14.73 1.66 14.03
C THR A 56 -13.68 2.76 14.07
N PHE A 57 -12.82 2.83 13.06
CA PHE A 57 -11.87 3.91 12.86
C PHE A 57 -11.66 4.17 11.36
N ILE A 58 -11.08 5.32 11.03
CA ILE A 58 -10.67 5.67 9.67
C ILE A 58 -9.16 5.82 9.61
N ALA A 59 -8.51 5.01 8.79
CA ALA A 59 -7.07 5.04 8.58
C ALA A 59 -6.74 5.58 7.18
N TYR A 60 -5.88 6.59 7.10
CA TYR A 60 -5.42 7.17 5.83
C TYR A 60 -4.00 6.73 5.52
N TRP A 61 -3.81 6.08 4.37
CA TRP A 61 -2.49 5.69 3.92
C TRP A 61 -1.74 6.84 3.26
N LEU A 62 -0.58 7.18 3.83
CA LEU A 62 0.37 8.14 3.28
C LEU A 62 1.65 7.40 2.93
N GLY A 63 2.21 7.68 1.75
CA GLY A 63 3.45 7.04 1.35
C GLY A 63 3.77 7.35 -0.10
N LYS A 64 5.05 7.40 -0.43
CA LYS A 64 5.53 7.57 -1.80
C LYS A 64 4.90 6.54 -2.75
N LYS A 65 4.71 6.86 -4.03
CA LYS A 65 4.30 5.88 -5.06
C LYS A 65 5.23 4.65 -5.01
N ASN A 66 4.65 3.43 -5.13
CA ASN A 66 5.34 2.13 -4.97
C ASN A 66 5.87 1.80 -3.56
N SER A 67 5.43 2.50 -2.51
CA SER A 67 5.74 2.19 -1.10
C SER A 67 5.17 0.85 -0.60
N GLY A 68 4.09 0.34 -1.22
CA GLY A 68 3.47 -0.93 -0.85
C GLY A 68 2.12 -0.82 -0.13
N LYS A 69 1.50 0.37 -0.08
CA LYS A 69 0.16 0.63 0.52
C LYS A 69 -0.86 -0.48 0.24
N GLY A 70 -1.10 -0.78 -1.05
CA GLY A 70 -2.06 -1.80 -1.45
C GLY A 70 -1.72 -3.21 -0.94
N THR A 71 -0.44 -3.55 -0.82
CA THR A 71 0.00 -4.83 -0.23
C THR A 71 -0.32 -4.90 1.25
N TYR A 72 -0.06 -3.81 1.99
CA TYR A 72 -0.39 -3.75 3.42
C TYR A 72 -1.90 -3.78 3.65
N SER A 73 -2.70 -3.05 2.87
CA SER A 73 -4.17 -3.13 2.92
C SER A 73 -4.68 -4.55 2.70
N LYS A 74 -4.12 -5.29 1.73
CA LYS A 74 -4.49 -6.69 1.47
C LYS A 74 -4.15 -7.60 2.65
N LEU A 75 -2.99 -7.42 3.27
CA LEU A 75 -2.62 -8.19 4.47
C LEU A 75 -3.50 -7.86 5.68
N MET A 76 -3.89 -6.59 5.86
CA MET A 76 -4.86 -6.23 6.91
C MET A 76 -6.21 -6.92 6.66
N LEU A 77 -6.68 -6.95 5.40
CA LEU A 77 -7.91 -7.65 5.02
C LEU A 77 -7.81 -9.17 5.25
N GLU A 78 -6.64 -9.77 4.97
CA GLU A 78 -6.34 -11.18 5.26
C GLU A 78 -6.46 -11.49 6.76
N ILE A 79 -6.02 -10.57 7.64
CA ILE A 79 -5.96 -10.79 9.09
C ILE A 79 -7.31 -10.54 9.79
N PHE A 80 -7.98 -9.44 9.45
CA PHE A 80 -9.18 -8.98 10.15
C PHE A 80 -10.49 -9.35 9.46
N GLY A 81 -10.41 -9.70 8.17
CA GLY A 81 -11.57 -10.05 7.35
C GLY A 81 -12.35 -8.84 6.84
N LYS A 82 -13.10 -9.06 5.74
CA LYS A 82 -13.99 -8.05 5.15
C LYS A 82 -15.20 -7.75 6.05
N ASP A 83 -15.44 -8.54 7.08
CA ASP A 83 -16.48 -8.36 8.09
C ASP A 83 -16.14 -7.25 9.08
N ARG A 84 -14.86 -6.92 9.30
CA ARG A 84 -14.44 -5.87 10.25
C ARG A 84 -13.85 -4.63 9.60
N ILE A 85 -13.19 -4.80 8.45
CA ILE A 85 -12.51 -3.70 7.77
C ILE A 85 -12.82 -3.66 6.28
N ASN A 86 -12.81 -2.44 5.72
CA ASN A 86 -12.89 -2.20 4.28
C ASN A 86 -11.67 -1.41 3.81
N HIS A 87 -11.32 -1.57 2.53
CA HIS A 87 -10.29 -0.79 1.87
C HIS A 87 -10.94 0.02 0.74
N VAL A 88 -10.78 1.33 0.76
CA VAL A 88 -11.32 2.25 -0.23
C VAL A 88 -10.16 2.91 -0.96
N SER A 89 -9.89 2.48 -2.19
CA SER A 89 -8.93 3.17 -3.06
C SER A 89 -9.63 4.27 -3.83
N VAL A 90 -9.24 5.52 -3.62
CA VAL A 90 -9.81 6.66 -4.36
C VAL A 90 -9.60 6.51 -5.87
N GLY A 91 -8.50 5.87 -6.27
CA GLY A 91 -8.25 5.58 -7.68
C GLY A 91 -9.24 4.57 -8.27
N ASP A 92 -9.61 3.54 -7.51
CA ASP A 92 -10.62 2.56 -7.94
C ASP A 92 -12.00 3.19 -7.99
N VAL A 93 -12.38 3.97 -6.98
CA VAL A 93 -13.68 4.67 -6.93
C VAL A 93 -13.87 5.55 -8.17
N VAL A 94 -12.84 6.33 -8.54
CA VAL A 94 -12.91 7.18 -9.74
C VAL A 94 -12.98 6.36 -11.02
N ARG A 95 -12.20 5.27 -11.15
CA ARG A 95 -12.25 4.40 -12.33
C ARG A 95 -13.61 3.73 -12.48
N GLU A 96 -14.12 3.16 -11.40
CA GLU A 96 -15.44 2.53 -11.38
C GLU A 96 -16.53 3.54 -11.70
N ALA A 97 -16.50 4.73 -11.11
CA ALA A 97 -17.45 5.80 -11.44
C ALA A 97 -17.40 6.18 -12.93
N CYS A 98 -16.20 6.31 -13.51
CA CYS A 98 -16.03 6.59 -14.94
C CYS A 98 -16.69 5.51 -15.81
N GLU A 99 -16.46 4.22 -15.52
CA GLU A 99 -17.10 3.13 -16.26
C GLU A 99 -18.62 3.11 -16.07
N LYS A 100 -19.10 3.29 -14.84
CA LYS A 100 -20.53 3.29 -14.53
C LYS A 100 -21.28 4.47 -15.15
N LEU A 101 -20.64 5.62 -15.32
CA LEU A 101 -21.23 6.80 -15.97
C LEU A 101 -21.45 6.60 -17.48
N LYS A 102 -20.85 5.58 -18.11
CA LYS A 102 -21.09 5.23 -19.52
C LYS A 102 -22.40 4.47 -19.70
N ASP A 103 -22.90 3.80 -18.67
CA ASP A 103 -24.21 3.13 -18.68
C ASP A 103 -25.32 4.13 -18.30
N PRO A 104 -26.37 4.31 -19.12
CA PRO A 104 -27.42 5.31 -18.85
C PRO A 104 -28.12 5.16 -17.50
N LYS A 105 -28.39 3.92 -17.07
CA LYS A 105 -29.12 3.64 -15.83
C LYS A 105 -28.25 3.93 -14.60
N GLN A 106 -27.00 3.49 -14.63
CA GLN A 106 -26.06 3.75 -13.53
C GLN A 106 -25.65 5.22 -13.49
N ARG A 107 -25.59 5.90 -14.65
CA ARG A 107 -25.35 7.35 -14.73
C ARG A 107 -26.43 8.11 -13.98
N GLU A 108 -27.70 7.78 -14.20
CA GLU A 108 -28.84 8.41 -13.50
C GLU A 108 -28.68 8.28 -11.97
N GLU A 109 -28.37 7.08 -11.47
CA GLU A 109 -28.15 6.83 -10.03
C GLU A 109 -27.00 7.68 -9.46
N ILE A 110 -25.88 7.77 -10.18
CA ILE A 110 -24.73 8.58 -9.75
C ILE A 110 -25.09 10.06 -9.75
N VAL A 111 -25.71 10.56 -10.82
CA VAL A 111 -26.11 11.96 -10.96
C VAL A 111 -27.09 12.37 -9.88
N ASP A 112 -28.07 11.53 -9.55
CA ASP A 112 -29.03 11.81 -8.48
C ASP A 112 -28.36 11.88 -7.10
N TYR A 113 -27.38 11.02 -6.85
CA TYR A 113 -26.58 11.10 -5.64
C TYR A 113 -25.75 12.40 -5.60
N LEU A 114 -25.13 12.77 -6.72
CA LEU A 114 -24.35 14.02 -6.85
C LEU A 114 -25.24 15.24 -6.61
N LYS A 115 -26.41 15.35 -7.25
CA LYS A 115 -27.35 16.47 -7.04
C LYS A 115 -27.69 16.70 -5.56
N LYS A 116 -27.75 15.64 -4.76
CA LYS A 116 -28.05 15.73 -3.31
C LYS A 116 -26.82 16.11 -2.48
N ASN A 117 -25.67 15.49 -2.76
CA ASN A 117 -24.50 15.50 -1.85
C ASN A 117 -23.32 16.36 -2.33
N TYR A 118 -23.17 16.58 -3.63
CA TYR A 118 -22.05 17.31 -4.20
C TYR A 118 -22.15 18.81 -3.87
N ARG A 119 -21.04 19.40 -3.45
CA ARG A 119 -20.90 20.82 -3.13
C ARG A 119 -19.59 21.32 -3.73
N GLY A 120 -19.64 21.79 -4.97
CA GLY A 120 -18.47 22.27 -5.68
C GLY A 120 -18.71 23.44 -6.60
N TYR A 121 -17.63 23.90 -7.23
CA TYR A 121 -17.60 25.16 -7.98
C TYR A 121 -18.11 25.02 -9.41
N ILE A 122 -18.07 23.81 -9.95
CA ILE A 122 -18.63 23.47 -11.26
C ILE A 122 -19.96 22.72 -11.08
N SER A 123 -20.82 22.75 -12.09
CA SER A 123 -22.08 22.00 -12.11
C SER A 123 -21.86 20.48 -12.11
N VAL A 124 -22.92 19.73 -11.78
CA VAL A 124 -22.88 18.26 -11.80
C VAL A 124 -22.60 17.74 -13.22
N ASP A 125 -23.14 18.39 -14.24
CA ASP A 125 -22.94 17.99 -15.63
C ASP A 125 -21.48 18.22 -16.06
N GLU A 126 -20.88 19.36 -15.74
CA GLU A 126 -19.45 19.62 -15.97
C GLU A 126 -18.55 18.63 -15.21
N ALA A 127 -18.92 18.28 -13.97
CA ALA A 127 -18.18 17.27 -13.20
C ALA A 127 -18.24 15.88 -13.86
N VAL A 128 -19.42 15.47 -14.36
CA VAL A 128 -19.60 14.21 -15.10
C VAL A 128 -18.82 14.22 -16.42
N GLU A 129 -18.83 15.33 -17.15
CA GLU A 129 -18.03 15.47 -18.36
C GLU A 129 -16.53 15.38 -18.06
N SER A 130 -16.06 16.00 -16.95
CA SER A 130 -14.65 16.00 -16.57
C SER A 130 -14.09 14.60 -16.30
N ILE A 131 -14.91 13.67 -15.77
CA ILE A 131 -14.50 12.28 -15.51
C ILE A 131 -14.63 11.39 -16.74
N LEU A 132 -15.58 11.65 -17.63
CA LEU A 132 -15.74 10.90 -18.89
C LEU A 132 -14.66 11.27 -19.92
N ASN A 133 -14.30 12.55 -19.98
CA ASN A 133 -13.27 13.08 -20.88
C ASN A 133 -11.87 13.07 -20.26
N ARG A 134 -11.72 12.39 -19.11
CA ARG A 134 -10.48 12.43 -18.34
C ARG A 134 -9.33 11.81 -19.13
N ASP A 135 -8.31 12.61 -19.36
CA ASP A 135 -6.98 12.15 -19.72
C ASP A 135 -6.12 11.95 -18.46
N THR A 136 -4.92 11.37 -18.61
CA THR A 136 -4.00 11.13 -17.49
C THR A 136 -3.48 12.42 -16.84
N LYS A 137 -3.81 13.60 -17.38
CA LYS A 137 -3.30 14.92 -16.98
C LYS A 137 -4.33 15.77 -16.23
N SER A 138 -5.61 15.66 -16.54
CA SER A 138 -6.70 16.38 -15.86
C SER A 138 -6.92 15.88 -14.43
N LEU A 139 -6.77 16.78 -13.46
CA LEU A 139 -7.13 16.55 -12.06
C LEU A 139 -8.61 16.86 -11.88
N LEU A 140 -9.38 15.87 -11.44
CA LEU A 140 -10.77 16.07 -11.06
C LEU A 140 -10.85 17.00 -9.84
N PRO A 141 -11.89 17.85 -9.73
CA PRO A 141 -12.10 18.68 -8.55
C PRO A 141 -12.13 17.83 -7.27
N THR A 142 -11.46 18.29 -6.22
CA THR A 142 -11.29 17.55 -4.97
C THR A 142 -12.65 17.21 -4.35
N GLU A 143 -13.57 18.16 -4.32
CA GLU A 143 -14.91 18.01 -3.78
C GLU A 143 -15.78 17.01 -4.57
N PHE A 144 -15.54 16.90 -5.88
CA PHE A 144 -16.17 15.87 -6.71
C PHE A 144 -15.65 14.48 -6.34
N ILE A 145 -14.32 14.31 -6.24
CA ILE A 145 -13.70 13.06 -5.78
C ILE A 145 -14.24 12.66 -4.41
N LEU A 146 -14.29 13.59 -3.46
CA LEU A 146 -14.77 13.31 -2.10
C LEU A 146 -16.24 12.89 -2.09
N THR A 147 -17.08 13.48 -2.94
CA THR A 147 -18.48 13.08 -3.05
C THR A 147 -18.62 11.65 -3.60
N LEU A 148 -17.79 11.26 -4.58
CA LEU A 148 -17.74 9.90 -5.10
C LEU A 148 -17.24 8.90 -4.05
N VAL A 149 -16.21 9.26 -3.27
CA VAL A 149 -15.71 8.43 -2.17
C VAL A 149 -16.78 8.28 -1.09
N LYS A 150 -17.47 9.36 -0.71
CA LYS A 150 -18.62 9.31 0.21
C LYS A 150 -19.69 8.35 -0.30
N ARG A 151 -20.07 8.46 -1.59
CA ARG A 151 -21.04 7.54 -2.20
C ARG A 151 -20.62 6.08 -2.05
N GLU A 152 -19.34 5.80 -2.22
CA GLU A 152 -18.85 4.43 -2.11
C GLU A 152 -18.88 3.91 -0.67
N ILE A 153 -18.51 4.77 0.29
CA ILE A 153 -18.60 4.45 1.72
C ILE A 153 -20.05 4.21 2.14
N ASP A 154 -21.00 5.02 1.65
CA ASP A 154 -22.43 4.91 2.00
C ASP A 154 -23.07 3.58 1.57
N LYS A 155 -22.51 2.89 0.58
CA LYS A 155 -22.96 1.55 0.16
C LYS A 155 -22.45 0.43 1.05
N MET A 156 -21.43 0.70 1.87
CA MET A 156 -20.75 -0.30 2.66
C MET A 156 -21.33 -0.36 4.08
N PRO A 157 -21.38 -1.54 4.71
CA PRO A 157 -21.68 -1.64 6.13
C PRO A 157 -20.64 -0.85 6.94
N LYS A 158 -21.07 -0.28 8.07
CA LYS A 158 -20.19 0.48 8.98
C LYS A 158 -19.10 -0.45 9.53
N LYS A 159 -17.88 -0.23 9.07
CA LYS A 159 -16.65 -0.99 9.37
C LYS A 159 -15.47 -0.05 9.35
N SER A 160 -14.35 -0.41 9.96
CA SER A 160 -13.16 0.43 9.90
C SER A 160 -12.68 0.57 8.45
N LEU A 161 -12.27 1.78 8.08
CA LEU A 161 -11.95 2.12 6.70
C LEU A 161 -10.45 2.35 6.56
N PHE A 162 -9.81 1.71 5.59
CA PHE A 162 -8.48 2.08 5.12
C PHE A 162 -8.62 2.82 3.79
N ILE A 163 -8.34 4.12 3.81
CA ILE A 163 -8.42 5.00 2.64
C ILE A 163 -7.04 5.07 1.98
N ASP A 164 -6.95 4.64 0.72
CA ASP A 164 -5.73 4.72 -0.10
C ASP A 164 -5.87 5.77 -1.20
N GLY A 165 -4.91 6.69 -1.23
CA GLY A 165 -4.80 7.71 -2.26
C GLY A 165 -5.61 8.96 -1.97
N PHE A 166 -5.76 9.31 -0.69
CA PHE A 166 -6.21 10.63 -0.24
C PHE A 166 -5.57 10.96 1.12
N PRO A 167 -5.03 12.18 1.31
CA PRO A 167 -4.85 13.25 0.32
C PRO A 167 -3.72 12.94 -0.70
N ARG A 168 -3.83 13.47 -1.94
CA ARG A 168 -2.78 13.37 -2.99
C ARG A 168 -2.11 14.70 -3.30
N ASN A 169 -2.78 15.80 -3.01
CA ASN A 169 -2.30 17.16 -3.22
C ASN A 169 -2.38 17.95 -1.92
N MET A 170 -1.68 19.09 -1.87
CA MET A 170 -1.60 19.93 -0.65
C MET A 170 -2.95 20.56 -0.28
N ASP A 171 -3.77 20.93 -1.26
CA ASP A 171 -5.13 21.45 -1.06
C ASP A 171 -6.08 20.43 -0.43
N GLN A 172 -5.79 19.13 -0.62
CA GLN A 172 -6.57 18.02 -0.05
C GLN A 172 -6.31 17.79 1.43
N VAL A 173 -5.21 18.33 1.98
CA VAL A 173 -4.84 18.13 3.38
C VAL A 173 -5.95 18.60 4.31
N SER A 174 -6.44 19.84 4.12
CA SER A 174 -7.54 20.38 4.94
C SER A 174 -8.79 19.51 4.86
N TYR A 175 -9.13 19.00 3.68
CA TYR A 175 -10.27 18.09 3.54
C TYR A 175 -10.06 16.78 4.28
N SER A 176 -8.84 16.24 4.31
CA SER A 176 -8.56 14.98 5.03
C SER A 176 -8.77 15.06 6.53
N LEU A 177 -8.60 16.26 7.12
CA LEU A 177 -8.81 16.48 8.56
C LEU A 177 -10.28 16.48 8.96
N TYR A 178 -11.14 16.94 8.06
CA TYR A 178 -12.58 17.02 8.29
C TYR A 178 -13.35 15.98 7.47
N PHE A 179 -12.65 15.04 6.82
CA PHE A 179 -13.30 14.06 5.97
C PHE A 179 -14.21 13.13 6.78
N ARG A 180 -13.85 12.83 8.04
CA ARG A 180 -14.73 12.10 8.96
C ARG A 180 -16.07 12.82 9.18
N ASP A 181 -16.07 14.15 9.17
CA ASP A 181 -17.27 14.97 9.35
C ASP A 181 -18.07 15.01 8.04
N LEU A 182 -17.38 15.04 6.89
CA LEU A 182 -17.99 15.02 5.55
C LEU A 182 -18.71 13.72 5.21
N ILE A 183 -18.23 12.57 5.70
CA ILE A 183 -18.89 11.28 5.45
C ILE A 183 -20.13 11.05 6.34
N ASN A 184 -20.53 12.02 7.15
CA ASN A 184 -21.72 12.01 8.01
C ASN A 184 -21.77 10.79 8.97
N TYR A 185 -21.70 11.04 10.28
CA TYR A 185 -22.16 10.11 11.33
C TYR A 185 -21.44 8.75 11.48
N ARG A 186 -20.18 8.77 11.95
CA ARG A 186 -19.64 7.64 12.74
C ARG A 186 -18.92 8.01 14.05
N GLU A 187 -18.62 9.29 14.31
CA GLU A 187 -17.75 9.73 15.44
C GLU A 187 -16.45 8.92 15.54
N ASP A 188 -16.01 8.38 14.40
CA ASP A 188 -14.85 7.51 14.40
C ASP A 188 -13.57 8.28 14.63
N PRO A 189 -12.66 7.74 15.44
CA PRO A 189 -11.31 8.24 15.48
C PRO A 189 -10.63 8.02 14.13
N ASP A 190 -9.80 8.99 13.75
CA ASP A 190 -8.96 8.96 12.56
C ASP A 190 -7.49 8.72 12.91
N VAL A 191 -6.77 8.09 11.99
CA VAL A 191 -5.33 7.86 12.11
C VAL A 191 -4.66 7.98 10.75
N PHE A 192 -3.52 8.67 10.70
CA PHE A 192 -2.68 8.71 9.50
C PHE A 192 -1.57 7.67 9.59
N ILE A 193 -1.43 6.85 8.55
CA ILE A 193 -0.41 5.81 8.47
C ILE A 193 0.59 6.20 7.38
N GLY A 194 1.75 6.73 7.80
CA GLY A 194 2.87 7.05 6.93
C GLY A 194 3.77 5.85 6.67
N ILE A 195 4.16 5.64 5.41
CA ILE A 195 5.19 4.67 5.04
C ILE A 195 6.43 5.44 4.61
N ASP A 196 7.48 5.30 5.42
CA ASP A 196 8.81 5.78 5.15
C ASP A 196 9.60 4.69 4.42
N ILE A 197 10.02 5.01 3.20
CA ILE A 197 10.72 4.11 2.30
C ILE A 197 11.86 4.87 1.59
N PRO A 198 13.10 4.34 1.61
CA PRO A 198 14.22 4.93 0.91
C PRO A 198 14.01 4.95 -0.61
N GLU A 199 14.53 5.97 -1.29
CA GLU A 199 14.29 6.14 -2.72
C GLU A 199 14.95 5.04 -3.55
N GLN A 200 16.12 4.56 -3.13
CA GLN A 200 16.79 3.44 -3.80
C GLN A 200 15.93 2.17 -3.79
N VAL A 201 15.14 1.96 -2.74
CA VAL A 201 14.22 0.82 -2.67
C VAL A 201 13.11 0.99 -3.70
N ILE A 202 12.55 2.19 -3.85
CA ILE A 202 11.54 2.50 -4.88
C ILE A 202 12.12 2.32 -6.28
N ASP A 203 13.33 2.82 -6.53
CA ASP A 203 14.01 2.75 -7.82
C ASP A 203 14.22 1.31 -8.27
N GLN A 204 14.75 0.46 -7.38
CA GLN A 204 14.95 -0.95 -7.68
C GLN A 204 13.64 -1.69 -7.88
N ARG A 205 12.59 -1.37 -7.11
CA ARG A 205 11.24 -1.91 -7.31
C ARG A 205 10.67 -1.54 -8.68
N MET A 206 10.95 -0.35 -9.18
CA MET A 206 10.51 0.07 -10.52
C MET A 206 11.30 -0.65 -11.61
N LYS A 207 12.64 -0.52 -11.59
CA LYS A 207 13.51 -1.05 -12.65
C LYS A 207 13.41 -2.56 -12.84
N SER A 208 13.10 -3.30 -11.77
CA SER A 208 12.96 -4.76 -11.82
C SER A 208 11.52 -5.25 -12.02
N ARG A 209 10.54 -4.34 -12.13
CA ARG A 209 9.12 -4.71 -12.22
C ARG A 209 8.80 -5.32 -13.58
N VAL A 210 8.16 -6.47 -13.53
CA VAL A 210 7.46 -7.07 -14.67
C VAL A 210 5.98 -7.19 -14.34
N VAL A 211 5.14 -7.09 -15.36
CA VAL A 211 3.69 -7.09 -15.24
C VAL A 211 3.12 -8.15 -16.17
N CYS A 212 2.15 -8.91 -15.69
CA CYS A 212 1.42 -9.83 -16.54
C CYS A 212 0.58 -9.03 -17.55
N PRO A 213 0.70 -9.29 -18.87
CA PRO A 213 -0.07 -8.55 -19.87
C PRO A 213 -1.57 -8.89 -19.84
N LYS A 214 -1.96 -10.03 -19.24
CA LYS A 214 -3.36 -10.47 -19.14
C LYS A 214 -4.06 -9.94 -17.87
N CYS A 215 -3.53 -10.28 -16.69
CA CYS A 215 -4.17 -9.93 -15.40
C CYS A 215 -3.60 -8.68 -14.74
N HIS A 216 -2.55 -8.08 -15.31
CA HIS A 216 -1.86 -6.90 -14.75
C HIS A 216 -1.24 -7.10 -13.36
N THR A 217 -1.13 -8.35 -12.89
CA THR A 217 -0.45 -8.68 -11.64
C THR A 217 1.04 -8.31 -11.76
N PRO A 218 1.55 -7.46 -10.85
CA PRO A 218 2.96 -7.09 -10.84
C PRO A 218 3.80 -8.15 -10.11
N ARG A 219 5.00 -8.41 -10.64
CA ARG A 219 6.08 -9.19 -10.03
C ARG A 219 7.40 -8.44 -10.23
N SER A 220 8.49 -8.99 -9.72
CA SER A 220 9.82 -8.43 -9.91
C SER A 220 10.81 -9.55 -10.20
N LEU A 221 11.58 -9.40 -11.26
CA LEU A 221 12.68 -10.33 -11.56
C LEU A 221 13.71 -10.38 -10.42
N LYS A 222 13.85 -9.31 -9.64
CA LYS A 222 14.90 -9.21 -8.64
C LYS A 222 14.43 -9.44 -7.20
N LEU A 223 13.19 -9.05 -6.89
CA LEU A 223 12.72 -8.92 -5.50
C LEU A 223 11.48 -9.77 -5.18
N LEU A 224 10.74 -10.20 -6.20
CA LEU A 224 9.50 -10.94 -6.03
C LEU A 224 9.20 -11.77 -7.29
N PRO A 225 9.98 -12.83 -7.55
CA PRO A 225 9.81 -13.64 -8.74
C PRO A 225 8.63 -14.60 -8.59
N THR A 226 8.21 -15.16 -9.73
CA THR A 226 7.30 -16.30 -9.76
C THR A 226 8.10 -17.60 -9.66
N GLN A 227 7.41 -18.73 -9.44
CA GLN A 227 8.07 -20.04 -9.37
C GLN A 227 8.64 -20.49 -10.73
N GLU A 228 8.04 -20.03 -11.83
CA GLU A 228 8.41 -20.41 -13.20
C GLU A 228 9.17 -19.27 -13.88
N VAL A 229 10.48 -19.49 -14.06
CA VAL A 229 11.40 -18.55 -14.72
C VAL A 229 11.86 -19.16 -16.03
N GLY A 230 11.71 -18.42 -17.12
CA GLY A 230 12.19 -18.78 -18.45
C GLY A 230 13.39 -17.93 -18.88
N TYR A 231 14.05 -18.37 -19.94
CA TYR A 231 15.15 -17.66 -20.59
C TYR A 231 14.85 -17.46 -22.07
N ASP A 232 15.11 -16.26 -22.59
CA ASP A 232 14.95 -15.89 -23.99
C ASP A 232 16.33 -15.90 -24.67
N PRO A 233 16.65 -16.89 -25.53
CA PRO A 233 17.97 -16.99 -26.15
C PRO A 233 18.30 -15.87 -27.13
N GLU A 234 17.29 -15.28 -27.78
CA GLU A 234 17.48 -14.20 -28.75
C GLU A 234 17.84 -12.89 -28.04
N LYS A 235 17.14 -12.60 -26.94
CA LYS A 235 17.37 -11.38 -26.14
C LYS A 235 18.45 -11.55 -25.08
N LYS A 236 18.81 -12.79 -24.75
CA LYS A 236 19.67 -13.16 -23.63
C LYS A 236 19.16 -12.64 -22.28
N GLU A 237 17.86 -12.77 -22.05
CA GLU A 237 17.16 -12.22 -20.89
C GLU A 237 16.30 -13.27 -20.19
N PHE A 238 16.20 -13.18 -18.86
CA PHE A 238 15.27 -13.98 -18.08
C PHE A 238 13.88 -13.32 -18.04
N TYR A 239 12.83 -14.14 -18.00
CA TYR A 239 11.46 -13.69 -17.85
C TYR A 239 10.69 -14.54 -16.86
N LEU A 240 9.62 -13.97 -16.30
CA LEU A 240 8.72 -14.67 -15.39
C LEU A 240 7.48 -15.13 -16.13
N MET A 241 6.95 -16.29 -15.73
CA MET A 241 5.60 -16.74 -16.09
C MET A 241 4.64 -16.37 -14.98
N CYS A 242 3.45 -15.85 -15.34
CA CYS A 242 2.44 -15.44 -14.37
C CYS A 242 2.03 -16.62 -13.46
N ASP A 243 1.93 -16.36 -12.16
CA ASP A 243 1.57 -17.31 -11.10
C ASP A 243 0.17 -17.04 -10.50
N ASP A 244 -0.59 -16.13 -11.12
CA ASP A 244 -1.95 -15.82 -10.71
C ASP A 244 -2.87 -17.02 -11.04
N PRO A 245 -3.59 -17.59 -10.05
CA PRO A 245 -4.43 -18.78 -10.26
C PRO A 245 -5.50 -18.61 -11.34
N ASP A 246 -5.97 -17.38 -11.54
CA ASP A 246 -7.02 -17.04 -12.50
C ASP A 246 -6.45 -16.61 -13.87
N CYS A 247 -5.16 -16.86 -14.13
CA CYS A 247 -4.46 -16.46 -15.35
C CYS A 247 -3.75 -17.65 -16.02
N ASP A 248 -3.79 -17.73 -17.35
CA ASP A 248 -3.15 -18.81 -18.13
C ASP A 248 -1.61 -18.67 -18.24
N LYS A 249 -0.90 -18.47 -17.13
CA LYS A 249 0.57 -18.41 -17.06
C LYS A 249 1.23 -17.57 -18.16
N ALA A 250 0.70 -16.38 -18.45
CA ALA A 250 1.26 -15.53 -19.50
C ALA A 250 2.69 -15.10 -19.18
N ARG A 251 3.55 -15.01 -20.20
CA ARG A 251 4.89 -14.42 -20.11
C ARG A 251 4.75 -12.96 -19.66
N MET A 252 5.38 -12.61 -18.54
CA MET A 252 5.35 -11.26 -17.98
C MET A 252 6.33 -10.36 -18.74
N THR A 253 6.00 -9.07 -18.85
CA THR A 253 6.79 -8.08 -19.59
C THR A 253 7.17 -6.90 -18.71
N ALA A 254 8.30 -6.26 -19.02
CA ALA A 254 8.66 -5.01 -18.36
C ALA A 254 7.57 -3.95 -18.61
N LYS A 255 7.28 -3.14 -17.59
CA LYS A 255 6.33 -2.06 -17.74
C LYS A 255 7.01 -0.84 -18.39
N GLU A 256 6.36 -0.27 -19.39
CA GLU A 256 6.84 0.92 -20.08
C GLU A 256 7.11 2.08 -19.11
N GLY A 257 8.26 2.75 -19.28
CA GLY A 257 8.72 3.87 -18.47
C GLY A 257 9.43 3.51 -17.16
N ASP A 258 9.34 2.26 -16.69
CA ASP A 258 10.00 1.84 -15.45
C ASP A 258 11.53 1.72 -15.59
N ASN A 259 12.04 1.59 -16.81
CA ASN A 259 13.46 1.61 -17.13
C ASN A 259 14.14 2.93 -16.71
N LEU A 260 13.39 4.04 -16.71
CA LEU A 260 13.86 5.34 -16.23
C LEU A 260 13.91 5.45 -14.69
N GLY A 261 13.42 4.42 -13.98
CA GLY A 261 13.44 4.39 -12.52
C GLY A 261 12.64 5.52 -11.88
N ILE A 262 13.09 5.96 -10.71
CA ILE A 262 12.42 7.02 -9.95
C ILE A 262 12.36 8.39 -10.66
N GLU A 263 13.25 8.67 -11.61
CA GLU A 263 13.27 9.97 -12.29
C GLU A 263 11.97 10.22 -13.08
N SER A 264 11.36 9.16 -13.62
CA SER A 264 10.06 9.25 -14.31
C SER A 264 8.91 9.71 -13.38
N ILE A 265 9.10 9.68 -12.07
CA ILE A 265 8.10 10.04 -11.06
C ILE A 265 8.64 10.99 -9.99
N ARG A 266 9.78 11.66 -10.23
CA ARG A 266 10.50 12.49 -9.27
C ARG A 266 9.61 13.55 -8.61
N GLU A 267 8.95 14.37 -9.42
CA GLU A 267 8.04 15.43 -8.96
C GLU A 267 6.93 14.88 -8.04
N ARG A 268 6.44 13.67 -8.35
CA ARG A 268 5.42 13.01 -7.55
C ARG A 268 5.97 12.51 -6.22
N LEU A 269 7.18 11.98 -6.18
CA LEU A 269 7.83 11.54 -4.93
C LEU A 269 8.09 12.73 -4.00
N GLU A 270 8.49 13.88 -4.56
CA GLU A 270 8.67 15.12 -3.79
C GLU A 270 7.35 15.66 -3.24
N LEU A 271 6.28 15.64 -4.03
CA LEU A 271 4.95 16.02 -3.55
C LEU A 271 4.46 15.07 -2.45
N ASP A 272 4.58 13.76 -2.65
CA ASP A 272 4.24 12.75 -1.64
C ASP A 272 5.00 13.01 -0.33
N GLU A 273 6.29 13.38 -0.41
CA GLU A 273 7.12 13.70 0.76
C GLU A 273 6.69 14.98 1.47
N LYS A 274 6.43 16.07 0.73
CA LYS A 274 5.90 17.32 1.30
C LYS A 274 4.57 17.08 2.03
N LEU A 275 3.71 16.26 1.44
CA LEU A 275 2.41 15.90 2.01
C LEU A 275 2.55 15.06 3.28
N ILE A 276 3.43 14.06 3.29
CA ILE A 276 3.73 13.28 4.50
C ILE A 276 4.24 14.19 5.60
N ASN A 277 5.23 15.06 5.32
CA ASN A 277 5.79 15.97 6.32
C ASN A 277 4.72 16.91 6.89
N LYS A 278 3.84 17.44 6.03
CA LYS A 278 2.75 18.33 6.45
C LYS A 278 1.72 17.63 7.33
N ILE A 279 1.35 16.39 7.04
CA ILE A 279 0.43 15.62 7.90
C ILE A 279 1.11 15.26 9.22
N PHE A 280 2.38 14.88 9.18
CA PHE A 280 3.13 14.52 10.38
C PHE A 280 3.36 15.70 11.32
N SER A 281 3.36 16.94 10.81
CA SER A 281 3.41 18.15 11.63
C SER A 281 2.09 18.52 12.31
N LEU A 282 0.98 17.80 12.06
CA LEU A 282 -0.31 18.13 12.66
C LEU A 282 -0.40 17.68 14.12
N HIS A 283 -1.17 18.39 14.92
CA HIS A 283 -1.48 18.01 16.30
C HIS A 283 -2.91 17.46 16.41
N GLY A 284 -3.22 16.74 17.50
CA GLY A 284 -4.58 16.28 17.79
C GLY A 284 -5.07 15.07 16.98
N VAL A 285 -4.27 14.53 16.06
CA VAL A 285 -4.59 13.32 15.29
C VAL A 285 -3.51 12.25 15.50
N PRO A 286 -3.88 11.01 15.88
CA PRO A 286 -2.97 9.87 15.96
C PRO A 286 -2.24 9.60 14.65
N LYS A 287 -1.00 9.12 14.75
CA LYS A 287 -0.16 8.80 13.60
C LYS A 287 0.59 7.49 13.83
N VAL A 288 0.73 6.74 12.76
CA VAL A 288 1.55 5.54 12.66
C VAL A 288 2.63 5.83 11.63
N LEU A 289 3.89 5.56 11.96
CA LEU A 289 4.99 5.56 11.00
C LEU A 289 5.46 4.13 10.79
N LEU A 290 5.53 3.69 9.53
CA LEU A 290 6.00 2.37 9.16
C LEU A 290 7.27 2.52 8.33
N ARG A 291 8.31 1.77 8.71
CA ARG A 291 9.51 1.60 7.88
C ARG A 291 9.54 0.23 7.24
N ASN A 292 9.84 0.22 5.95
CA ASN A 292 10.02 -1.02 5.20
C ASN A 292 11.51 -1.39 4.99
N ALA A 293 12.40 -0.67 5.66
CA ALA A 293 13.83 -0.92 5.61
C ALA A 293 14.45 -0.56 6.96
N LEU A 294 15.54 -1.25 7.30
CA LEU A 294 16.28 -1.06 8.55
C LEU A 294 17.78 -1.14 8.31
N PRO A 295 18.60 -0.47 9.15
CA PRO A 295 20.04 -0.62 9.12
C PRO A 295 20.47 -2.08 9.28
N VAL A 296 21.45 -2.51 8.47
CA VAL A 296 22.02 -3.87 8.56
C VAL A 296 22.52 -4.16 9.98
N SER A 297 23.10 -3.15 10.65
CA SER A 297 23.62 -3.24 12.02
C SER A 297 22.57 -3.53 13.09
N GLU A 298 21.29 -3.25 12.83
CA GLU A 298 20.19 -3.46 13.78
C GLU A 298 19.38 -4.72 13.48
N ALA A 299 19.55 -5.30 12.29
CA ALA A 299 18.68 -6.35 11.78
C ALA A 299 18.67 -7.61 12.66
N GLU A 300 19.83 -8.06 13.12
CA GLU A 300 19.93 -9.25 13.97
C GLU A 300 19.13 -9.13 15.29
N LYS A 301 18.98 -7.91 15.80
CA LYS A 301 18.27 -7.62 17.05
C LYS A 301 16.77 -7.48 16.84
N LEU A 302 16.37 -6.90 15.70
CA LEU A 302 15.00 -6.46 15.46
C LEU A 302 14.16 -7.50 14.71
N VAL A 303 14.75 -8.21 13.75
CA VAL A 303 14.01 -9.06 12.79
C VAL A 303 14.64 -10.44 12.63
N ASP A 304 13.85 -11.37 12.13
CA ASP A 304 14.31 -12.70 11.74
C ASP A 304 14.78 -12.70 10.27
N LYS A 305 15.73 -13.57 9.93
CA LYS A 305 16.34 -13.59 8.58
C LYS A 305 15.32 -13.79 7.46
N TYR A 306 14.29 -14.62 7.68
CA TYR A 306 13.23 -14.89 6.72
C TYR A 306 12.27 -13.69 6.51
N GLU A 307 12.38 -12.63 7.31
CA GLU A 307 11.59 -11.40 7.18
C GLU A 307 12.28 -10.36 6.27
N ILE A 308 13.57 -10.54 5.99
CA ILE A 308 14.35 -9.70 5.08
C ILE A 308 13.96 -10.04 3.64
N THR A 309 13.82 -9.02 2.80
CA THR A 309 13.55 -9.17 1.38
C THR A 309 14.76 -9.83 0.71
N PRO A 310 14.58 -10.98 0.05
CA PRO A 310 15.65 -11.56 -0.73
C PRO A 310 15.80 -10.87 -2.09
N GLU A 311 17.02 -10.95 -2.60
CA GLU A 311 17.40 -10.67 -3.98
C GLU A 311 17.58 -12.00 -4.71
N TYR A 312 16.98 -12.09 -5.88
CA TYR A 312 17.05 -13.26 -6.74
C TYR A 312 17.94 -13.00 -7.95
N ASP A 313 18.80 -13.97 -8.24
CA ASP A 313 19.67 -14.02 -9.42
C ASP A 313 19.41 -15.32 -10.18
N TYR A 314 19.66 -15.31 -11.49
CA TYR A 314 19.33 -16.43 -12.37
C TYR A 314 20.53 -16.90 -13.16
N GLU A 315 20.71 -18.21 -13.23
CA GLU A 315 21.76 -18.85 -14.02
C GLU A 315 21.16 -19.94 -14.92
N LEU A 316 21.60 -19.97 -16.17
CA LEU A 316 21.26 -21.03 -17.12
C LEU A 316 22.19 -22.22 -16.89
N ILE A 317 21.66 -23.38 -16.48
CA ILE A 317 22.47 -24.57 -16.19
C ILE A 317 22.46 -25.57 -17.34
N GLU A 318 21.31 -25.74 -17.99
CA GLU A 318 21.11 -26.65 -19.14
C GLU A 318 20.27 -25.91 -20.20
N GLU A 319 20.12 -26.48 -21.41
CA GLU A 319 19.23 -25.93 -22.43
C GLU A 319 17.82 -25.72 -21.85
N ASN A 320 17.42 -24.44 -21.72
CA ASN A 320 16.16 -23.96 -21.16
C ASN A 320 15.91 -24.23 -19.66
N LYS A 321 16.93 -24.58 -18.86
CA LYS A 321 16.78 -24.77 -17.41
C LYS A 321 17.45 -23.66 -16.62
N VAL A 322 16.63 -22.90 -15.89
CA VAL A 322 17.07 -21.77 -15.07
C VAL A 322 17.16 -22.19 -13.61
N GLN A 323 18.31 -21.97 -12.98
CA GLN A 323 18.46 -22.01 -11.53
C GLN A 323 18.29 -20.62 -10.95
N THR A 324 17.50 -20.52 -9.89
CA THR A 324 17.33 -19.29 -9.11
C THR A 324 18.21 -19.35 -7.87
N LYS A 325 19.04 -18.34 -7.66
CA LYS A 325 19.86 -18.15 -6.45
C LYS A 325 19.28 -17.01 -5.62
N GLU A 326 19.37 -17.14 -4.29
CA GLU A 326 18.80 -16.18 -3.35
C GLU A 326 19.88 -15.65 -2.41
N LYS A 327 19.89 -14.33 -2.18
CA LYS A 327 20.73 -13.68 -1.16
C LYS A 327 19.95 -12.54 -0.48
N PRO A 328 20.29 -12.12 0.75
CA PRO A 328 19.64 -10.96 1.36
C PRO A 328 19.86 -9.70 0.51
N TRP A 329 18.77 -9.01 0.17
CA TRP A 329 18.88 -7.80 -0.63
C TRP A 329 19.33 -6.62 0.23
N THR A 330 20.49 -6.05 -0.12
CA THR A 330 21.09 -4.90 0.58
C THR A 330 21.15 -3.70 -0.35
N VAL A 331 20.75 -2.53 0.12
CA VAL A 331 20.87 -1.25 -0.59
C VAL A 331 21.34 -0.16 0.36
N LYS A 332 21.66 1.03 -0.18
CA LYS A 332 21.96 2.19 0.65
C LYS A 332 20.69 3.03 0.82
N ASP A 333 20.49 3.56 2.01
CA ASP A 333 19.42 4.54 2.24
C ASP A 333 19.81 5.93 1.72
N ASP A 334 18.91 6.89 1.90
CA ASP A 334 19.11 8.28 1.46
C ASP A 334 20.24 9.01 2.23
N GLN A 335 20.80 8.37 3.27
CA GLN A 335 21.94 8.83 4.06
C GLN A 335 23.23 8.03 3.77
N GLY A 336 23.18 7.10 2.82
CA GLY A 336 24.31 6.25 2.44
C GLY A 336 24.57 5.06 3.36
N ARG A 337 23.71 4.80 4.34
CA ARG A 337 23.83 3.66 5.27
C ARG A 337 23.34 2.39 4.60
N GLU A 338 24.01 1.27 4.85
CA GLU A 338 23.54 -0.03 4.38
C GLU A 338 22.30 -0.47 5.14
N ILE A 339 21.27 -0.83 4.37
CA ILE A 339 19.97 -1.24 4.88
C ILE A 339 19.52 -2.55 4.23
N TYR A 340 18.76 -3.32 4.99
CA TYR A 340 17.92 -4.38 4.45
C TYR A 340 16.53 -3.85 4.19
N SER A 341 15.92 -4.23 3.06
CA SER A 341 14.48 -4.06 2.88
C SER A 341 13.73 -5.22 3.55
N LEU A 342 12.58 -4.93 4.14
CA LEU A 342 11.70 -5.92 4.76
C LEU A 342 10.60 -6.36 3.81
N LEU A 343 10.24 -7.64 3.91
CA LEU A 343 9.02 -8.16 3.31
C LEU A 343 7.79 -7.45 3.92
N ALA A 344 6.63 -7.57 3.29
CA ALA A 344 5.44 -6.86 3.76
C ALA A 344 4.92 -7.30 5.14
N PRO A 345 4.92 -8.60 5.52
CA PRO A 345 4.41 -9.05 6.81
C PRO A 345 5.06 -8.43 8.07
N PRO A 346 6.40 -8.30 8.20
CA PRO A 346 7.00 -7.63 9.36
C PRO A 346 6.61 -6.14 9.47
N VAL A 347 6.38 -5.46 8.35
CA VAL A 347 5.88 -4.07 8.35
C VAL A 347 4.44 -4.02 8.88
N VAL A 348 3.61 -5.01 8.52
CA VAL A 348 2.24 -5.15 9.04
C VAL A 348 2.23 -5.53 10.53
N VAL A 349 3.21 -6.30 11.01
CA VAL A 349 3.42 -6.53 12.45
C VAL A 349 3.61 -5.20 13.19
N SER A 350 4.46 -4.30 12.67
CA SER A 350 4.63 -2.95 13.22
C SER A 350 3.33 -2.14 13.22
N LEU A 351 2.58 -2.20 12.12
CA LEU A 351 1.28 -1.54 12.02
C LEU A 351 0.29 -2.04 13.08
N ILE A 352 0.15 -3.35 13.23
CA ILE A 352 -0.77 -3.96 14.20
C ILE A 352 -0.42 -3.52 15.62
N LYS A 353 0.86 -3.55 16.00
CA LYS A 353 1.30 -3.09 17.33
C LYS A 353 0.96 -1.63 17.57
N GLN A 354 1.22 -0.76 16.59
CA GLN A 354 0.94 0.66 16.72
C GLN A 354 -0.56 0.97 16.77
N LEU A 355 -1.39 0.31 15.94
CA LEU A 355 -2.85 0.45 16.00
C LEU A 355 -3.42 -0.08 17.32
N TYR A 356 -2.93 -1.22 17.81
CA TYR A 356 -3.33 -1.77 19.10
C TYR A 356 -3.02 -0.81 20.25
N ASN A 357 -1.83 -0.21 20.26
CA ASN A 357 -1.48 0.81 21.25
C ASN A 357 -2.41 2.04 21.16
N ILE A 358 -2.73 2.51 19.95
CA ILE A 358 -3.61 3.68 19.75
C ILE A 358 -5.05 3.41 20.21
N PHE A 359 -5.62 2.26 19.84
CA PHE A 359 -7.06 2.01 20.01
C PHE A 359 -7.43 1.12 21.19
N VAL A 360 -6.49 0.31 21.70
CA VAL A 360 -6.78 -0.73 22.70
C VAL A 360 -5.98 -0.55 23.99
N GLU A 361 -4.69 -0.17 23.97
CA GLU A 361 -3.93 0.02 25.22
C GLU A 361 -4.17 1.39 25.87
N LYS A 362 -4.40 2.43 25.06
CA LYS A 362 -4.58 3.80 25.55
C LYS A 362 -6.02 4.17 25.89
N ASN A 363 -6.98 3.28 25.60
CA ASN A 363 -8.40 3.39 25.92
C ASN A 363 -8.77 2.31 26.93
#